data_AF-A0A373BI70-F1
#
_entry.id   AF-A0A373BI70-F1
#
_cell.length_a   1.000
_cell.length_b   1.000
_cell.length_c   1.000
_cell.angle_alpha   90.00
_cell.angle_beta   90.00
_cell.angle_gamma   90.00
#
_symmetry.space_group_name_H-M   'P 1'
#
loop_
_entity.id
_entity.type
_entity.pdbx_description
1 polymer ?
#
loop_
_entity_poly.entity_id
_entity_poly.type
_entity_poly.pdbx_seq_one_letter_code
_entity_poly.pdbx_strand_id
1 'polypeptide(L)'
;MTISDFKKDTSLTSIPGNSSNLTNLDLEPVIAYGRLRALFGEPNYETQNFEDAYSYILFVEPESSEKIYLEVYEGSSGPAIGGLNNAESLQAAETLKKLIEESEEVADYQYEGYYLDLDSKITMGIKDGVPYCNEEFCEEIPDFQ
;
A
#
# COMPACT_ATOMS: atom_id res chain seq x y z
N MET A 1 -13.97 -15.51 0.68
CA MET A 1 -13.70 -14.15 0.21
C MET A 1 -13.09 -14.24 -1.18
N THR A 2 -13.57 -13.40 -2.10
CA THR A 2 -13.06 -13.21 -3.46
C THR A 2 -12.56 -11.78 -3.63
N ILE A 3 -11.88 -11.50 -4.75
CA ILE A 3 -11.35 -10.17 -5.10
C ILE A 3 -12.39 -9.06 -4.97
N SER A 4 -13.62 -9.33 -5.40
CA SER A 4 -14.75 -8.39 -5.38
C SER A 4 -15.30 -8.04 -4.00
N ASP A 5 -14.78 -8.66 -2.94
CA ASP A 5 -15.28 -8.43 -1.58
C ASP A 5 -14.59 -7.23 -0.91
N PHE A 6 -13.37 -6.88 -1.34
CA PHE A 6 -12.64 -5.75 -0.79
C PHE A 6 -13.14 -4.43 -1.39
N LYS A 7 -13.55 -3.52 -0.52
CA LYS A 7 -13.98 -2.17 -0.87
C LYS A 7 -13.03 -1.17 -0.25
N LYS A 8 -12.72 -0.10 -0.98
CA LYS A 8 -11.95 1.02 -0.45
C LYS A 8 -12.87 1.99 0.32
N ASP A 9 -12.46 2.39 1.52
CA ASP A 9 -13.11 3.45 2.28
C ASP A 9 -12.35 4.77 2.06
N THR A 10 -12.83 5.60 1.14
CA THR A 10 -12.18 6.88 0.81
C THR A 10 -12.44 7.98 1.83
N SER A 11 -13.24 7.71 2.88
CA SER A 11 -13.55 8.71 3.92
C SER A 11 -12.55 8.70 5.08
N LEU A 12 -11.66 7.70 5.11
CA LEU A 12 -10.69 7.49 6.18
C LEU A 12 -9.25 7.69 5.68
N THR A 13 -8.37 8.12 6.57
CA THR A 13 -6.91 8.16 6.36
C THR A 13 -6.17 7.10 7.17
N SER A 14 -6.87 6.39 8.05
CA SER A 14 -6.36 5.29 8.87
C SER A 14 -7.51 4.34 9.23
N ILE A 15 -7.21 3.07 9.53
CA ILE A 15 -8.26 2.14 9.98
C ILE A 15 -8.79 2.52 11.38
N PRO A 16 -10.05 2.16 11.71
CA PRO A 16 -10.54 2.29 13.08
C PRO A 16 -9.83 1.31 14.04
N GLY A 17 -9.25 1.85 15.12
CA GLY A 17 -8.55 1.07 16.14
C GLY A 17 -7.02 1.08 15.98
N ASN A 18 -6.34 0.25 16.77
CA ASN A 18 -4.88 0.16 16.74
C ASN A 18 -4.44 -0.84 15.67
N SER A 19 -3.94 -0.31 14.55
CA SER A 19 -3.34 -1.11 13.48
C SER A 19 -2.03 -1.75 13.95
N SER A 20 -1.83 -3.02 13.58
CA SER A 20 -0.56 -3.74 13.68
C SER A 20 -0.21 -4.27 12.30
N ASN A 21 1.08 -4.35 11.98
CA ASN A 21 1.54 -5.10 10.81
C ASN A 21 1.09 -6.56 10.97
N LEU A 22 0.32 -7.06 9.99
CA LEU A 22 -0.19 -8.43 9.98
C LEU A 22 0.64 -9.32 9.06
N THR A 23 1.01 -8.80 7.88
CA THR A 23 1.83 -9.52 6.89
C THR A 23 2.49 -8.53 5.94
N ASN A 24 3.60 -8.92 5.33
CA ASN A 24 4.28 -8.12 4.29
C ASN A 24 3.94 -8.67 2.90
N LEU A 25 3.93 -7.80 1.90
CA LEU A 25 3.82 -8.21 0.51
C LEU A 25 5.18 -8.65 -0.01
N ASP A 26 5.25 -9.81 -0.66
CA ASP A 26 6.43 -10.36 -1.30
C ASP A 26 6.58 -9.79 -2.71
N LEU A 27 6.57 -8.45 -2.83
CA LEU A 27 6.64 -7.68 -4.07
C LEU A 27 7.61 -6.52 -3.95
N GLU A 28 8.22 -6.13 -5.08
CA GLU A 28 8.93 -4.85 -5.15
C GLU A 28 7.93 -3.69 -4.97
N PRO A 29 8.30 -2.60 -4.25
CA PRO A 29 7.40 -1.46 -4.00
C PRO A 29 6.76 -0.90 -5.28
N VAL A 30 7.53 -0.84 -6.38
CA VAL A 30 7.05 -0.35 -7.68
C VAL A 30 5.92 -1.21 -8.25
N ILE A 31 6.00 -2.52 -8.08
CA ILE A 31 4.98 -3.46 -8.55
C ILE A 31 3.78 -3.46 -7.61
N ALA A 32 4.02 -3.50 -6.30
CA ALA A 32 2.96 -3.47 -5.29
C ALA A 32 2.07 -2.24 -5.49
N TYR A 33 2.66 -1.06 -5.66
CA TYR A 33 1.91 0.17 -5.78
C TYR A 33 1.13 0.26 -7.10
N GLY A 34 1.74 -0.17 -8.22
CA GLY A 34 1.06 -0.24 -9.51
C GLY A 34 -0.13 -1.20 -9.52
N ARG A 35 -0.02 -2.35 -8.84
CA ARG A 35 -1.13 -3.31 -8.72
C ARG A 35 -2.24 -2.79 -7.82
N LEU A 36 -1.90 -2.15 -6.70
CA LEU A 36 -2.88 -1.50 -5.84
C LEU A 36 -3.66 -0.43 -6.60
N ARG A 37 -2.97 0.37 -7.43
CA ARG A 37 -3.62 1.36 -8.30
C ARG A 37 -4.56 0.74 -9.33
N ALA A 38 -4.16 -0.39 -9.93
CA ALA A 38 -5.03 -1.14 -10.86
C ALA A 38 -6.27 -1.72 -10.18
N LEU A 39 -6.12 -2.27 -8.97
CA LEU A 39 -7.19 -2.94 -8.23
C LEU A 39 -8.15 -1.95 -7.55
N PHE A 40 -7.63 -0.85 -7.00
CA PHE A 40 -8.36 0.01 -6.05
C PHE A 40 -8.34 1.51 -6.41
N GLY A 41 -7.69 1.90 -7.51
CA GLY A 41 -7.53 3.30 -7.91
C GLY A 41 -6.46 4.04 -7.12
N GLU A 42 -6.53 5.38 -7.04
CA GLU A 42 -5.61 6.19 -6.23
C GLU A 42 -5.57 5.73 -4.77
N PRO A 43 -4.51 5.99 -3.98
CA PRO A 43 -4.48 5.69 -2.54
C PRO A 43 -5.40 6.60 -1.72
N ASN A 44 -5.52 6.35 -0.41
CA ASN A 44 -6.18 7.26 0.53
C ASN A 44 -5.33 8.52 0.78
N TYR A 45 -4.01 8.37 0.78
CA TYR A 45 -3.05 9.46 0.69
C TYR A 45 -1.79 9.00 -0.03
N GLU A 46 -1.02 9.95 -0.54
CA GLU A 46 0.33 9.76 -1.05
C GLU A 46 1.21 10.87 -0.44
N THR A 47 2.41 10.52 0.04
CA THR A 47 3.37 11.47 0.61
C THR A 47 4.70 11.37 -0.12
N GLN A 48 5.63 12.28 0.17
CA GLN A 48 7.00 12.20 -0.35
C GLN A 48 7.96 11.48 0.61
N ASN A 49 7.52 11.08 1.81
CA ASN A 49 8.30 10.21 2.68
C ASN A 49 8.17 8.78 2.14
N PHE A 50 9.26 8.20 1.61
CA PHE A 50 9.19 6.88 1.00
C PHE A 50 8.77 5.78 1.99
N GLU A 51 9.13 5.93 3.27
CA GLU A 51 8.75 4.98 4.32
C GLU A 51 7.29 5.16 4.81
N ASP A 52 6.56 6.09 4.21
CA ASP A 52 5.11 6.36 4.38
C ASP A 52 4.51 6.86 3.05
N ALA A 53 4.91 6.22 1.95
CA ALA A 53 4.67 6.74 0.60
C ALA A 53 3.19 6.80 0.25
N TYR A 54 2.41 5.80 0.67
CA TYR A 54 0.99 5.70 0.42
C TYR A 54 0.29 4.82 1.46
N SER A 55 -1.03 4.97 1.56
CA SER A 55 -1.90 4.04 2.29
C SER A 55 -3.23 3.82 1.57
N TYR A 56 -3.76 2.60 1.65
CA TYR A 56 -5.09 2.20 1.21
C TYR A 56 -5.89 1.66 2.40
N ILE A 57 -7.04 2.26 2.67
CA ILE A 57 -7.98 1.78 3.69
C ILE A 57 -9.02 0.91 3.00
N LEU A 58 -8.90 -0.40 3.19
CA LEU A 58 -9.77 -1.40 2.60
C LEU A 58 -10.62 -2.07 3.67
N PHE A 59 -11.78 -2.57 3.28
CA PHE A 59 -12.61 -3.36 4.18
C PHE A 59 -13.38 -4.45 3.44
N VAL A 60 -13.73 -5.49 4.19
CA VAL A 60 -14.72 -6.50 3.79
C VAL A 60 -15.91 -6.46 4.74
N GLU A 61 -17.09 -6.80 4.23
CA GLU A 61 -18.34 -6.86 4.99
C GLU A 61 -18.91 -8.28 4.96
N PRO A 62 -18.50 -9.17 5.88
CA PRO A 62 -19.11 -10.49 5.98
C PRO A 62 -20.58 -10.34 6.43
N GLU A 63 -21.49 -11.14 5.87
CA GLU A 63 -22.95 -10.98 6.05
C GLU A 63 -23.42 -10.98 7.52
N SER A 64 -22.64 -11.56 8.42
CA SER A 64 -22.98 -11.75 9.83
C SER A 64 -21.99 -11.13 10.82
N SER A 65 -21.10 -10.23 10.37
CA SER A 65 -20.10 -9.62 11.26
C SER A 65 -19.94 -8.12 11.02
N GLU A 66 -19.23 -7.47 11.93
CA GLU A 66 -18.74 -6.12 11.71
C GLU A 66 -17.77 -6.08 10.51
N LYS A 67 -17.57 -4.87 9.97
CA LYS A 67 -16.59 -4.62 8.92
C LYS A 67 -15.20 -4.97 9.42
N ILE A 68 -14.45 -5.70 8.62
CA ILE A 68 -13.05 -5.97 8.88
C ILE A 68 -12.25 -4.97 8.05
N TYR A 69 -11.60 -4.03 8.72
CA TYR A 69 -10.75 -3.02 8.10
C TYR A 69 -9.30 -3.50 8.03
N LEU A 70 -8.67 -3.28 6.89
CA LEU A 70 -7.26 -3.49 6.62
C LEU A 70 -6.65 -2.22 6.03
N GLU A 71 -5.37 -2.05 6.26
CA GLU A 71 -4.56 -0.99 5.69
C GLU A 71 -3.51 -1.62 4.79
N VAL A 72 -3.35 -1.17 3.55
CA VAL A 72 -2.20 -1.54 2.72
C VAL A 72 -1.33 -0.32 2.53
N TYR A 73 -0.09 -0.36 2.98
CA TYR A 73 0.77 0.82 3.08
C TYR A 73 2.21 0.50 2.70
N GLU A 74 2.96 1.52 2.29
CA GLU A 74 4.42 1.45 2.21
C GLU A 74 5.02 1.79 3.58
N GLY A 75 5.78 0.86 4.16
CA GLY A 75 6.51 1.09 5.40
C GLY A 75 8.03 1.04 5.19
N SER A 76 8.79 1.24 6.27
CA SER A 76 10.26 1.19 6.25
C SER A 76 10.85 -0.13 5.73
N SER A 77 10.12 -1.25 5.86
CA SER A 77 10.53 -2.56 5.36
C SER A 77 9.90 -2.93 4.01
N GLY A 78 9.27 -1.98 3.33
CA GLY A 78 8.53 -2.19 2.09
C GLY A 78 7.01 -2.29 2.30
N PRO A 79 6.27 -2.72 1.26
CA PRO A 79 4.81 -2.76 1.28
C PRO A 79 4.26 -3.83 2.23
N ALA A 80 3.25 -3.45 3.01
CA ALA A 80 2.67 -4.29 4.05
C ALA A 80 1.15 -4.15 4.18
N ILE A 81 0.56 -5.14 4.85
CA ILE A 81 -0.86 -5.12 5.25
C ILE A 81 -0.94 -5.02 6.77
N GLY A 82 -1.60 -3.96 7.23
CA GLY A 82 -1.96 -3.71 8.61
C GLY A 82 -3.43 -4.02 8.90
N GLY A 83 -3.75 -4.20 10.17
CA GLY A 83 -5.10 -4.48 10.63
C GLY A 83 -5.16 -4.71 12.14
N LEU A 84 -6.32 -5.10 12.64
CA LEU A 84 -6.46 -5.54 14.03
C LEU A 84 -5.77 -6.90 14.20
N ASN A 85 -5.05 -7.12 15.30
CA ASN A 85 -4.39 -8.40 15.56
C ASN A 85 -5.39 -9.47 16.09
N ASN A 86 -6.34 -9.86 15.23
CA ASN A 86 -7.34 -10.91 15.49
C ASN A 86 -7.42 -11.89 14.31
N ALA A 87 -8.09 -13.03 14.52
CA ALA A 87 -8.12 -14.13 13.56
C ALA A 87 -8.79 -13.72 12.23
N GLU A 88 -9.85 -12.92 12.31
CA GLU A 88 -10.62 -12.46 11.15
C GLU A 88 -9.79 -11.54 10.26
N SER A 89 -9.06 -10.59 10.86
CA SER A 89 -8.19 -9.67 10.13
C SER A 89 -6.98 -10.37 9.54
N LEU A 90 -6.37 -11.32 10.26
CA LEU A 90 -5.28 -12.15 9.72
C LEU A 90 -5.74 -12.95 8.50
N GLN A 91 -6.92 -13.56 8.57
CA GLN A 91 -7.47 -14.31 7.44
C GLN A 91 -7.80 -13.40 6.24
N ALA A 92 -8.36 -12.22 6.49
CA ALA A 92 -8.63 -11.23 5.46
C ALA A 92 -7.33 -10.71 4.84
N ALA A 93 -6.29 -10.45 5.64
CA ALA A 93 -4.99 -9.99 5.20
C ALA A 93 -4.29 -11.01 4.29
N GLU A 94 -4.31 -12.30 4.64
CA GLU A 94 -3.75 -13.36 3.77
C GLU A 94 -4.50 -13.47 2.44
N THR A 95 -5.83 -13.28 2.46
CA THR A 95 -6.63 -13.27 1.23
C THR A 95 -6.29 -12.07 0.35
N LEU A 96 -6.13 -10.89 0.96
CA LEU A 96 -5.77 -9.65 0.27
C LEU A 96 -4.35 -9.70 -0.28
N LYS A 97 -3.39 -10.22 0.50
CA LYS A 97 -2.01 -10.45 0.10
C LYS A 97 -1.97 -11.27 -1.18
N LYS A 98 -2.61 -12.45 -1.16
CA LYS A 98 -2.67 -13.35 -2.31
C LYS A 98 -3.27 -12.66 -3.54
N LEU A 99 -4.34 -11.88 -3.35
CA LEU A 99 -4.95 -11.10 -4.44
C LEU A 99 -3.95 -10.13 -5.07
N ILE A 100 -3.27 -9.32 -4.27
CA ILE A 100 -2.32 -8.32 -4.77
C ILE A 100 -1.12 -9.01 -5.45
N GLU A 101 -0.63 -10.12 -4.88
CA GLU A 101 0.52 -10.86 -5.40
C GLU A 101 0.24 -11.67 -6.66
N GLU A 102 -0.99 -12.13 -6.85
CA GLU A 102 -1.39 -12.89 -8.04
C GLU A 102 -1.98 -12.00 -9.15
N SER A 103 -2.25 -10.72 -8.90
CA SER A 103 -2.74 -9.79 -9.92
C SER A 103 -1.70 -9.57 -11.03
N GLU A 104 -2.07 -9.81 -12.28
CA GLU A 104 -1.19 -9.56 -13.42
C GLU A 104 -1.22 -8.09 -13.87
N GLU A 105 -2.36 -7.43 -13.67
CA GLU A 105 -2.58 -6.05 -14.11
C GLU A 105 -1.85 -5.05 -13.21
N VAL A 106 -1.25 -4.04 -13.84
CA VAL A 106 -0.61 -2.90 -13.20
C VAL A 106 -1.10 -1.60 -13.84
N ALA A 107 -1.31 -0.57 -13.04
CA ALA A 107 -1.63 0.76 -13.55
C ALA A 107 -0.35 1.56 -13.74
N ASP A 108 -0.28 2.32 -14.82
CA ASP A 108 0.75 3.32 -15.02
C ASP A 108 0.65 4.42 -13.96
N TYR A 109 1.79 4.79 -13.39
CA TYR A 109 1.90 5.87 -12.42
C TYR A 109 3.33 6.39 -12.36
N GLN A 110 3.50 7.56 -11.76
CA GLN A 110 4.80 8.14 -11.45
C GLN A 110 4.79 8.60 -10.00
N TYR A 111 5.86 8.28 -9.28
CA TYR A 111 6.08 8.66 -7.90
C TYR A 111 7.49 9.23 -7.71
N GLU A 112 7.59 10.24 -6.85
CA GLU A 112 8.84 10.83 -6.39
C GLU A 112 8.78 10.99 -4.87
N GLY A 113 9.77 10.44 -4.17
CA GLY A 113 9.86 10.52 -2.72
C GLY A 113 11.28 10.37 -2.21
N TYR A 114 11.45 10.32 -0.89
CA TYR A 114 12.72 10.47 -0.22
C TYR A 114 12.85 9.51 0.95
N TYR A 115 14.04 8.92 1.11
CA TYR A 115 14.46 8.29 2.36
C TYR A 115 15.09 9.35 3.25
N LEU A 116 14.36 9.76 4.28
CA LEU A 116 14.72 10.89 5.15
C LEU A 116 16.02 10.67 5.93
N ASP A 117 16.37 9.41 6.18
CA ASP A 117 17.53 8.99 6.96
C ASP A 117 18.76 8.66 6.08
N LEU A 118 18.55 8.46 4.77
CA LEU A 118 19.60 8.05 3.82
C LEU A 118 20.02 9.16 2.86
N ASP A 119 19.52 10.39 3.01
CA ASP A 119 19.81 11.51 2.08
C ASP A 119 19.59 11.09 0.62
N SER A 120 18.50 10.36 0.35
CA SER A 120 18.28 9.69 -0.94
C SER A 120 16.90 10.00 -1.50
N LYS A 121 16.86 10.25 -2.80
CA LYS A 121 15.66 10.48 -3.60
C LYS A 121 15.35 9.24 -4.42
N ILE A 122 14.11 8.78 -4.34
CA ILE A 122 13.55 7.70 -5.15
C ILE A 122 12.64 8.32 -6.21
N THR A 123 12.83 7.92 -7.46
CA THR A 123 11.86 8.13 -8.55
C THR A 123 11.47 6.77 -9.09
N MET A 124 10.20 6.40 -8.96
CA MET A 124 9.70 5.11 -9.41
C MET A 124 8.35 5.24 -10.11
N GLY A 125 7.94 4.19 -10.81
CA GLY A 125 6.65 4.16 -11.46
C GLY A 125 6.52 3.04 -12.47
N ILE A 126 5.41 3.06 -13.17
CA ILE A 126 5.12 2.16 -14.29
C ILE A 126 4.75 3.03 -15.49
N LYS A 127 5.39 2.76 -16.62
CA LYS A 127 5.15 3.47 -17.87
C LYS A 127 4.93 2.48 -18.99
N ASP A 128 3.77 2.56 -19.63
CA ASP A 128 3.33 1.64 -20.68
C ASP A 128 3.45 0.16 -20.22
N GLY A 129 3.10 -0.10 -18.95
CA GLY A 129 3.20 -1.42 -18.31
C GLY A 129 4.62 -1.86 -17.92
N VAL A 130 5.64 -1.01 -18.10
CA VAL A 130 7.04 -1.32 -17.76
C VAL A 130 7.44 -0.59 -16.46
N PRO A 131 7.87 -1.32 -15.41
CA PRO A 131 8.32 -0.69 -14.17
C PRO A 131 9.68 0.00 -14.35
N TYR A 132 9.86 1.11 -13.63
CA TYR A 132 11.15 1.78 -13.48
C TYR A 132 11.34 2.23 -12.02
N CYS A 133 12.58 2.19 -11.56
CA CYS A 133 12.99 2.71 -10.26
C CYS A 133 14.41 3.26 -10.38
N ASN A 134 14.62 4.45 -9.83
CA ASN A 134 15.92 5.10 -9.73
C ASN A 134 16.08 5.69 -8.34
N GLU A 135 17.19 5.37 -7.69
CA GLU A 135 17.60 5.95 -6.42
C GLU A 135 18.85 6.79 -6.66
N GLU A 136 18.85 8.03 -6.16
CA GLU A 136 20.00 8.92 -6.25
C GLU A 136 20.21 9.68 -4.93
N PHE A 137 21.46 9.98 -4.63
CA PHE A 137 21.81 10.79 -3.48
C PHE A 137 21.24 12.21 -3.63
N CYS A 138 20.72 12.77 -2.54
CA CYS A 138 20.06 14.05 -2.46
C CYS A 138 20.59 14.83 -1.23
N GLU A 139 21.43 15.83 -1.47
CA GLU A 139 22.05 16.65 -0.41
C GLU A 139 21.04 17.46 0.42
N GLU A 140 19.89 17.82 -0.18
CA GLU A 140 18.87 18.64 0.44
C GLU A 140 17.52 17.93 0.36
N ILE A 141 17.19 17.15 1.39
CA ILE A 141 15.84 16.60 1.55
C ILE A 141 14.88 17.75 1.93
N PRO A 142 13.78 17.95 1.17
CA PRO A 142 12.76 18.93 1.53
C PRO A 142 12.15 18.67 2.90
N ASP A 143 11.84 19.72 3.65
CA ASP A 143 11.05 19.61 4.88
C ASP A 143 9.58 19.35 4.51
N PHE A 144 9.09 18.14 4.77
CA PHE A 144 7.70 17.76 4.48
C PHE A 144 6.82 18.15 5.69
N GLN A 145 5.89 19.08 5.46
CA GLN A 145 4.92 19.55 6.47
C GLN A 145 3.75 18.59 6.69
#